data_AF-A0A535W3N2-F1
#
_entry.id   AF-A0A535W3N2-F1
#
_cell.length_a   1.000
_cell.length_b   1.000
_cell.length_c   1.000
_cell.angle_alpha   90.00
_cell.angle_beta   90.00
_cell.angle_gamma   90.00
#
_symmetry.space_group_name_H-M   'P 1'
#
loop_
_entity.id
_entity.type
_entity.pdbx_description
1 polymer ?
#
loop_
_entity_poly.entity_id
_entity_poly.type
_entity_poly.pdbx_seq_one_letter_code
_entity_poly.pdbx_strand_id
1 'polypeptide(L)'
;MVDPRIGDLGPALLALEDGTIFDGVAFGAPVAGGGDLVVNTSQTGYQEVCTDPSYAGQVVVMTYPLIGNYGRLLDDDQSARPWLRGLVVANATAAVLDDGAQLARFLRDADIPAIAGVDTRALARHLRTNGSVRGVILEPGAVDRGTATERARAVPRWEDQDFVAEVSPAAVVEHGAGEPGPLVAIVDYGLKANIVRSLRRRGVRVRVLPHTATAADALSSDVAGVVLSPGPGDPARLAGPVALARAVIDAGRPLLGICLGHQVVGRAAGADTRRLRFGHHGANHPVRDLDTGYVQVTAQNHEVQVVGETLPRNGGFRVSQVNLNDGSVEGLRHAELPIETVQYHPEGAPGPLDALAVFDRFVAACS
;
A
#
# COMPACT_ATOMS: atom_id res chain seq x y z
N MET A 1 -13.22 8.91 -23.57
CA MET A 1 -13.04 8.15 -22.33
C MET A 1 -11.74 7.35 -22.37
N VAL A 2 -11.49 6.59 -23.43
CA VAL A 2 -10.18 5.98 -23.71
C VAL A 2 -9.55 6.69 -24.91
N ASP A 3 -8.28 7.11 -24.80
CA ASP A 3 -7.52 7.65 -25.92
C ASP A 3 -7.31 6.56 -27.00
N PRO A 4 -7.53 6.85 -28.30
CA PRO A 4 -7.38 5.85 -29.37
C PRO A 4 -6.02 5.15 -29.41
N ARG A 5 -4.95 5.81 -28.93
CA ARG A 5 -3.59 5.23 -28.88
C ARG A 5 -3.45 4.15 -27.81
N ILE A 6 -4.33 4.13 -26.81
CA ILE A 6 -4.40 3.07 -25.80
C ILE A 6 -5.08 1.82 -26.37
N GLY A 7 -6.11 2.04 -27.20
CA GLY A 7 -7.01 1.02 -27.75
C GLY A 7 -7.96 0.48 -26.69
N ASP A 8 -9.26 0.71 -26.85
CA ASP A 8 -10.28 0.11 -25.99
C ASP A 8 -10.69 -1.30 -26.44
N LEU A 9 -11.36 -2.03 -25.53
CA LEU A 9 -11.88 -3.38 -25.74
C LEU A 9 -13.41 -3.41 -25.75
N GLY A 10 -14.07 -2.26 -25.94
CA GLY A 10 -15.52 -2.13 -25.94
C GLY A 10 -16.16 -1.92 -24.56
N PRO A 11 -17.51 -1.99 -24.48
CA PRO A 11 -18.28 -1.70 -23.27
C PRO A 11 -17.95 -2.63 -22.10
N ALA A 12 -17.94 -2.10 -20.89
CA ALA A 12 -17.76 -2.85 -19.65
C ALA A 12 -18.60 -2.26 -18.50
N LEU A 13 -18.78 -3.03 -17.43
CA LEU A 13 -19.50 -2.61 -16.23
C LEU A 13 -18.59 -2.73 -15.01
N LEU A 14 -18.70 -1.74 -14.11
CA LEU A 14 -18.29 -1.87 -12.72
C LEU A 14 -19.55 -2.05 -11.87
N ALA A 15 -19.65 -3.15 -11.14
CA ALA A 15 -20.77 -3.43 -10.25
C ALA A 15 -20.31 -3.53 -8.80
N LEU A 16 -21.09 -2.94 -7.89
CA LEU A 16 -20.86 -2.95 -6.44
C LEU A 16 -21.84 -3.92 -5.77
N GLU A 17 -21.46 -4.46 -4.61
CA GLU A 17 -22.27 -5.45 -3.89
C GLU A 17 -23.63 -4.91 -3.39
N ASP A 18 -23.77 -3.59 -3.31
CA ASP A 18 -24.98 -2.88 -2.91
C ASP A 18 -25.98 -2.65 -4.06
N GLY A 19 -25.61 -3.03 -5.28
CA GLY A 19 -26.43 -2.89 -6.48
C GLY A 19 -26.13 -1.64 -7.32
N THR A 20 -25.20 -0.79 -6.89
CA THR A 20 -24.74 0.34 -7.71
C THR A 20 -23.94 -0.20 -8.91
N ILE A 21 -24.25 0.30 -10.11
CA ILE A 21 -23.58 -0.10 -11.36
C ILE A 21 -23.13 1.15 -12.11
N PHE A 22 -21.90 1.12 -12.63
CA PHE A 22 -21.34 2.13 -13.51
C PHE A 22 -21.03 1.53 -14.87
N ASP A 23 -21.52 2.16 -15.92
CA ASP A 23 -21.13 1.85 -17.29
C ASP A 23 -19.76 2.47 -17.60
N GLY A 24 -18.99 1.81 -18.45
CA GLY A 24 -17.72 2.31 -18.91
C GLY A 24 -17.20 1.55 -20.13
N VAL A 25 -15.92 1.74 -20.39
CA VAL A 25 -15.22 1.16 -21.53
C VAL A 25 -13.97 0.47 -21.01
N ALA A 26 -13.81 -0.80 -21.35
CA ALA A 26 -12.64 -1.57 -20.95
C ALA A 26 -11.40 -1.12 -21.72
N PHE A 27 -10.28 -1.03 -21.02
CA PHE A 27 -8.97 -0.81 -21.63
C PHE A 27 -7.86 -1.67 -21.01
N GLY A 28 -8.11 -2.35 -19.87
CA GLY A 28 -7.18 -3.32 -19.28
C GLY A 28 -7.31 -4.72 -19.89
N ALA A 29 -7.01 -5.76 -19.11
CA ALA A 29 -7.19 -7.16 -19.52
C ALA A 29 -8.67 -7.50 -19.82
N PRO A 30 -8.97 -8.36 -20.81
CA PRO A 30 -10.34 -8.80 -21.14
C PRO A 30 -10.84 -9.91 -20.19
N VAL A 31 -10.68 -9.71 -18.88
CA VAL A 31 -11.09 -10.63 -17.81
C VAL A 31 -11.92 -9.87 -16.77
N ALA A 32 -12.65 -10.56 -15.91
CA ALA A 32 -13.22 -9.92 -14.72
C ALA A 32 -12.21 -9.88 -13.58
N GLY A 33 -12.35 -8.87 -12.74
CA GLY A 33 -11.50 -8.68 -11.56
C GLY A 33 -12.28 -7.91 -10.51
N GLY A 34 -12.20 -8.38 -9.27
CA GLY A 34 -12.96 -7.85 -8.16
C GLY A 34 -12.19 -7.87 -6.85
N GLY A 35 -12.61 -6.99 -5.97
CA GLY A 35 -12.01 -6.74 -4.67
C GLY A 35 -12.76 -5.66 -3.92
N ASP A 36 -12.22 -5.25 -2.77
CA ASP A 36 -12.72 -4.09 -2.06
C ASP A 36 -12.36 -2.82 -2.84
N LEU A 37 -13.34 -1.94 -3.05
CA LEU A 37 -13.10 -0.67 -3.73
C LEU A 37 -12.44 0.32 -2.78
N VAL A 38 -11.36 0.93 -3.27
CA VAL A 38 -10.61 1.97 -2.57
C VAL A 38 -10.42 3.19 -3.47
N VAL A 39 -10.44 4.38 -2.89
CA VAL A 39 -10.33 5.64 -3.64
C VAL A 39 -9.01 6.29 -3.36
N ASN A 40 -8.15 6.38 -4.37
CA ASN A 40 -6.87 7.09 -4.27
C ASN A 40 -6.99 8.52 -4.81
N THR A 41 -6.54 9.49 -4.00
CA THR A 41 -6.62 10.93 -4.29
C THR A 41 -5.38 11.53 -4.96
N SER A 42 -4.35 10.72 -5.21
CA SER A 42 -3.12 11.15 -5.84
C SER A 42 -3.37 11.61 -7.28
N GLN A 43 -2.85 12.79 -7.62
CA GLN A 43 -3.01 13.40 -8.96
C GLN A 43 -1.96 12.90 -9.95
N THR A 44 -0.82 12.44 -9.42
CA THR A 44 0.25 11.77 -10.15
C THR A 44 0.54 10.44 -9.44
N GLY A 45 1.30 9.56 -10.09
CA GLY A 45 1.74 8.33 -9.45
C GLY A 45 0.88 7.10 -9.72
N TYR A 46 0.07 7.11 -10.79
CA TYR A 46 -0.86 6.00 -11.04
C TYR A 46 -0.13 4.68 -11.29
N GLN A 47 1.10 4.70 -11.83
CA GLN A 47 1.89 3.51 -12.07
C GLN A 47 2.42 2.93 -10.76
N GLU A 48 2.91 3.80 -9.88
CA GLU A 48 3.42 3.42 -8.57
C GLU A 48 2.29 2.88 -7.69
N VAL A 49 1.10 3.48 -7.78
CA VAL A 49 -0.14 2.91 -7.24
C VAL A 49 -0.41 1.54 -7.84
N CYS A 50 -0.22 1.37 -9.16
CA CYS A 50 -0.51 0.08 -9.77
C CYS A 50 0.39 -1.04 -9.26
N THR A 51 1.65 -0.72 -8.98
CA THR A 51 2.72 -1.65 -8.62
C THR A 51 3.01 -1.71 -7.12
N ASP A 52 2.23 -1.03 -6.29
CA ASP A 52 2.31 -1.12 -4.83
C ASP A 52 1.63 -2.42 -4.35
N PRO A 53 2.37 -3.36 -3.73
CA PRO A 53 1.80 -4.61 -3.23
C PRO A 53 0.65 -4.46 -2.22
N SER A 54 0.57 -3.33 -1.54
CA SER A 54 -0.47 -3.04 -0.54
C SER A 54 -1.88 -2.99 -1.15
N TYR A 55 -1.99 -2.80 -2.49
CA TYR A 55 -3.27 -2.87 -3.20
C TYR A 55 -3.73 -4.30 -3.56
N ALA A 56 -3.00 -5.35 -3.16
CA ALA A 56 -3.45 -6.71 -3.37
C ALA A 56 -4.86 -6.94 -2.80
N GLY A 57 -5.74 -7.51 -3.64
CA GLY A 57 -7.14 -7.73 -3.30
C GLY A 57 -8.08 -6.53 -3.47
N GLN A 58 -7.59 -5.39 -3.97
CA GLN A 58 -8.38 -4.15 -4.04
C GLN A 58 -8.60 -3.67 -5.49
N VAL A 59 -9.74 -3.05 -5.73
CA VAL A 59 -10.05 -2.33 -6.98
C VAL A 59 -9.84 -0.84 -6.74
N VAL A 60 -8.90 -0.24 -7.44
CA VAL A 60 -8.46 1.14 -7.18
C VAL A 60 -9.22 2.12 -8.08
N VAL A 61 -9.88 3.08 -7.44
CA VAL A 61 -10.56 4.20 -8.09
C VAL A 61 -9.68 5.43 -8.01
N MET A 62 -9.19 5.91 -9.16
CA MET A 62 -8.43 7.16 -9.21
C MET A 62 -9.39 8.35 -9.29
N THR A 63 -9.26 9.30 -8.36
CA THR A 63 -10.10 10.51 -8.39
C THR A 63 -9.63 11.56 -9.39
N TYR A 64 -8.33 11.59 -9.70
CA TYR A 64 -7.81 12.47 -10.73
C TYR A 64 -8.33 12.02 -12.11
N PRO A 65 -8.93 12.93 -12.91
CA PRO A 65 -9.76 12.51 -14.04
C PRO A 65 -8.99 12.01 -15.26
N LEU A 66 -7.67 12.22 -15.33
CA LEU A 66 -6.83 11.89 -16.48
C LEU A 66 -5.70 10.95 -16.06
N ILE A 67 -5.84 9.65 -16.35
CA ILE A 67 -4.89 8.62 -15.92
C ILE A 67 -4.19 8.02 -17.15
N GLY A 68 -2.87 7.92 -17.10
CA GLY A 68 -2.03 7.47 -18.22
C GLY A 68 -1.26 8.59 -18.93
N ASN A 69 -1.45 9.85 -18.53
CA ASN A 69 -0.87 11.04 -19.19
C ASN A 69 0.63 10.90 -19.52
N TYR A 70 1.43 10.34 -18.62
CA TYR A 70 2.88 10.20 -18.78
C TYR A 70 3.34 8.78 -19.12
N GLY A 71 2.42 7.89 -19.51
CA GLY A 71 2.72 6.47 -19.81
C GLY A 71 3.28 5.72 -18.61
N ARG A 72 4.31 4.89 -18.82
CA ARG A 72 4.96 4.08 -17.77
C ARG A 72 6.49 4.23 -17.85
N LEU A 73 7.15 4.45 -16.72
CA LEU A 73 8.61 4.52 -16.60
C LEU A 73 9.10 3.38 -15.70
N LEU A 74 9.87 2.43 -16.23
CA LEU A 74 10.27 1.20 -15.50
C LEU A 74 10.89 1.47 -14.12
N ASP A 75 11.67 2.55 -13.98
CA ASP A 75 12.34 2.91 -12.72
C ASP A 75 11.36 3.35 -11.61
N ASP A 76 10.15 3.76 -11.98
CA ASP A 76 9.11 4.19 -11.05
C ASP A 76 8.29 3.01 -10.49
N ASP A 77 8.41 1.82 -11.08
CA ASP A 77 7.74 0.63 -10.54
C ASP A 77 8.16 0.37 -9.08
N GLN A 78 7.15 0.09 -8.25
CA GLN A 78 7.34 -0.24 -6.83
C GLN A 78 7.48 -1.74 -6.60
N SER A 79 7.15 -2.56 -7.59
CA SER A 79 7.40 -4.00 -7.60
C SER A 79 7.36 -4.52 -9.05
N ALA A 80 7.65 -5.81 -9.26
CA ALA A 80 7.81 -6.39 -10.59
C ALA A 80 6.52 -6.46 -11.43
N ARG A 81 5.34 -6.33 -10.82
CA ARG A 81 4.03 -6.50 -11.48
C ARG A 81 2.97 -5.62 -10.82
N PRO A 82 1.81 -5.38 -11.46
CA PRO A 82 0.71 -4.72 -10.78
C PRO A 82 0.05 -5.67 -9.76
N TRP A 83 -0.47 -5.12 -8.66
CA TRP A 83 -1.06 -5.90 -7.56
C TRP A 83 -2.55 -5.64 -7.31
N LEU A 84 -3.06 -4.48 -7.71
CA LEU A 84 -4.51 -4.23 -7.70
C LEU A 84 -5.28 -5.27 -8.54
N ARG A 85 -6.54 -5.50 -8.17
CA ARG A 85 -7.49 -6.38 -8.87
C ARG A 85 -8.28 -5.69 -9.97
N GLY A 86 -8.23 -4.37 -10.04
CA GLY A 86 -8.83 -3.60 -11.13
C GLY A 86 -8.59 -2.10 -11.01
N LEU A 87 -8.48 -1.41 -12.14
CA LEU A 87 -8.26 0.04 -12.19
C LEU A 87 -9.49 0.75 -12.74
N VAL A 88 -10.03 1.71 -11.99
CA VAL A 88 -11.22 2.49 -12.35
C VAL A 88 -10.82 3.95 -12.52
N VAL A 89 -11.08 4.51 -13.70
CA VAL A 89 -10.70 5.89 -14.06
C VAL A 89 -11.84 6.62 -14.75
N ALA A 90 -11.82 7.96 -14.69
CA ALA A 90 -12.75 8.77 -15.47
C ALA A 90 -12.34 8.78 -16.95
N ASN A 91 -11.07 9.06 -17.23
CA ASN A 91 -10.50 8.99 -18.58
C ASN A 91 -9.13 8.29 -18.56
N ALA A 92 -8.94 7.37 -19.48
CA ALA A 92 -7.65 6.80 -19.83
C ALA A 92 -7.03 7.63 -20.95
N THR A 93 -5.89 8.26 -20.69
CA THR A 93 -5.25 9.27 -21.53
C THR A 93 -3.80 8.90 -21.85
N ALA A 94 -3.24 9.47 -22.93
CA ALA A 94 -1.88 9.18 -23.38
C ALA A 94 -1.15 10.46 -23.85
N ALA A 95 -0.95 11.44 -22.96
CA ALA A 95 -0.61 12.80 -23.40
C ALA A 95 0.86 13.00 -23.82
N VAL A 96 1.83 12.37 -23.15
CA VAL A 96 3.24 12.77 -23.20
C VAL A 96 4.13 11.81 -24.00
N LEU A 97 4.01 10.51 -23.77
CA LEU A 97 4.86 9.51 -24.42
C LEU A 97 4.27 9.06 -25.76
N ASP A 98 5.15 8.75 -26.72
CA ASP A 98 4.78 8.25 -28.04
C ASP A 98 3.98 6.94 -27.96
N ASP A 99 4.34 6.09 -26.99
CA ASP A 99 3.68 4.81 -26.74
C ASP A 99 2.58 4.94 -25.68
N GLY A 100 1.40 5.37 -26.13
CA GLY A 100 0.25 5.60 -25.27
C GLY A 100 -0.33 4.35 -24.59
N ALA A 101 -0.02 3.16 -25.08
CA ALA A 101 -0.61 1.91 -24.59
C ALA A 101 0.24 1.19 -23.52
N GLN A 102 1.36 1.75 -23.07
CA GLN A 102 2.26 1.09 -22.11
C GLN A 102 1.58 0.63 -20.82
N LEU A 103 0.81 1.52 -20.18
CA LEU A 103 0.09 1.17 -18.95
C LEU A 103 -0.97 0.10 -19.23
N ALA A 104 -1.75 0.26 -20.30
CA ALA A 104 -2.80 -0.70 -20.65
C ALA A 104 -2.24 -2.08 -21.00
N ARG A 105 -1.14 -2.15 -21.75
CA ARG A 105 -0.43 -3.42 -22.02
C ARG A 105 0.12 -4.04 -20.75
N PHE A 106 0.75 -3.26 -19.89
CA PHE A 106 1.23 -3.75 -18.59
C PHE A 106 0.11 -4.36 -17.73
N LEU A 107 -1.08 -3.75 -17.72
CA LEU A 107 -2.25 -4.31 -17.04
C LEU A 107 -2.79 -5.56 -17.75
N ARG A 108 -2.84 -5.57 -19.10
CA ARG A 108 -3.29 -6.73 -19.89
C ARG A 108 -2.39 -7.95 -19.69
N ASP A 109 -1.08 -7.76 -19.75
CA ASP A 109 -0.07 -8.82 -19.61
C ASP A 109 -0.09 -9.45 -18.20
N ALA A 110 -0.66 -8.74 -17.22
CA ALA A 110 -0.82 -9.18 -15.84
C ALA A 110 -2.26 -9.59 -15.49
N ASP A 111 -3.14 -9.74 -16.48
CA ASP A 111 -4.57 -10.09 -16.30
C ASP A 111 -5.33 -9.13 -15.36
N ILE A 112 -4.97 -7.84 -15.37
CA ILE A 112 -5.64 -6.81 -14.57
C ILE A 112 -6.65 -6.04 -15.42
N PRO A 113 -7.95 -6.13 -15.12
CA PRO A 113 -8.96 -5.35 -15.82
C PRO A 113 -8.89 -3.87 -15.46
N ALA A 114 -9.28 -3.03 -16.42
CA ALA A 114 -9.36 -1.60 -16.20
C ALA A 114 -10.52 -1.00 -17.00
N ILE A 115 -11.24 -0.07 -16.38
CA ILE A 115 -12.45 0.55 -16.92
C ILE A 115 -12.34 2.08 -16.86
N ALA A 116 -12.59 2.73 -18.00
CA ALA A 116 -12.66 4.17 -18.14
C ALA A 116 -14.10 4.62 -18.37
N GLY A 117 -14.40 5.90 -18.16
CA GLY A 117 -15.74 6.46 -18.35
C GLY A 117 -16.64 6.41 -17.13
N VAL A 118 -16.14 5.92 -16.00
CA VAL A 118 -16.86 5.90 -14.74
C VAL A 118 -16.88 7.31 -14.14
N ASP A 119 -18.03 7.73 -13.60
CA ASP A 119 -18.09 8.93 -12.75
C ASP A 119 -17.39 8.64 -11.41
N THR A 120 -16.06 8.75 -11.43
CA THR A 120 -15.21 8.46 -10.26
C THR A 120 -15.48 9.43 -9.10
N ARG A 121 -16.06 10.61 -9.36
CA ARG A 121 -16.49 11.54 -8.30
C ARG A 121 -17.75 11.02 -7.60
N ALA A 122 -18.75 10.58 -8.34
CA ALA A 122 -19.94 9.96 -7.75
C ALA A 122 -19.56 8.70 -6.95
N LEU A 123 -18.70 7.84 -7.52
CA LEU A 123 -18.18 6.66 -6.84
C LEU A 123 -17.38 7.00 -5.58
N ALA A 124 -16.47 7.99 -5.62
CA ALA A 124 -15.74 8.42 -4.43
C ALA A 124 -16.66 8.95 -3.32
N ARG A 125 -17.70 9.72 -3.67
CA ARG A 125 -18.71 10.17 -2.70
C ARG A 125 -19.51 9.02 -2.13
N HIS A 126 -19.83 8.02 -2.95
CA HIS A 126 -20.53 6.82 -2.54
C HIS A 126 -19.71 6.04 -1.50
N LEU A 127 -18.43 5.72 -1.79
CA LEU A 127 -17.56 5.01 -0.84
C LEU A 127 -17.31 5.83 0.44
N ARG A 128 -17.14 7.14 0.33
CA ARG A 128 -17.05 8.03 1.51
C ARG A 128 -18.36 8.04 2.31
N THR A 129 -19.50 7.63 1.76
CA THR A 129 -20.81 7.63 2.45
C THR A 129 -21.23 6.25 2.93
N ASN A 130 -20.75 5.17 2.32
CA ASN A 130 -21.14 3.81 2.66
C ASN A 130 -19.99 2.98 3.24
N GLY A 131 -18.76 3.50 3.18
CA GLY A 131 -17.53 2.76 3.47
C GLY A 131 -16.98 2.06 2.23
N SER A 132 -15.85 1.38 2.40
CA SER A 132 -15.35 0.46 1.37
C SER A 132 -16.36 -0.67 1.16
N VAL A 133 -16.64 -0.99 -0.11
CA VAL A 133 -17.56 -2.06 -0.51
C VAL A 133 -16.90 -2.93 -1.57
N ARG A 134 -17.33 -4.19 -1.65
CA ARG A 134 -16.88 -5.09 -2.71
C ARG A 134 -17.44 -4.67 -4.06
N GLY A 135 -16.64 -4.82 -5.09
CA GLY A 135 -17.10 -4.67 -6.46
C GLY A 135 -16.23 -5.40 -7.46
N VAL A 136 -16.76 -5.48 -8.68
CA VAL A 136 -16.18 -6.25 -9.77
C VAL A 136 -16.26 -5.45 -11.07
N ILE A 137 -15.14 -5.39 -11.79
CA ILE A 137 -15.11 -5.00 -13.19
C ILE A 137 -15.42 -6.27 -13.98
N LEU A 138 -16.48 -6.26 -14.79
CA LEU A 138 -16.85 -7.39 -15.64
C LEU A 138 -16.01 -7.42 -16.92
N GLU A 139 -15.93 -8.61 -17.53
CA GLU A 139 -15.31 -8.79 -18.84
C GLU A 139 -15.94 -7.85 -19.89
N PRO A 140 -15.17 -7.40 -20.90
CA PRO A 140 -15.73 -6.60 -21.98
C PRO A 140 -16.89 -7.32 -22.69
N GLY A 141 -17.98 -6.61 -22.96
CA GLY A 141 -19.20 -7.15 -23.56
C GLY A 141 -20.14 -7.89 -22.58
N ALA A 142 -19.70 -8.23 -21.37
CA ALA A 142 -20.55 -8.79 -20.32
C ALA A 142 -21.39 -7.69 -19.64
N VAL A 143 -22.41 -7.19 -20.36
CA VAL A 143 -23.24 -6.05 -19.93
C VAL A 143 -24.57 -6.47 -19.28
N ASP A 144 -24.71 -7.74 -18.86
CA ASP A 144 -25.89 -8.20 -18.14
C ASP A 144 -25.90 -7.67 -16.70
N ARG A 145 -26.66 -6.59 -16.50
CA ARG A 145 -26.86 -5.97 -15.18
C ARG A 145 -27.56 -6.89 -14.19
N GLY A 146 -28.32 -7.89 -14.64
CA GLY A 146 -29.06 -8.81 -13.77
C GLY A 146 -28.14 -9.65 -12.89
N THR A 147 -27.01 -10.09 -13.43
CA THR A 147 -26.02 -10.95 -12.74
C THR A 147 -24.84 -10.17 -12.15
N ALA A 148 -24.65 -8.90 -12.56
CA ALA A 148 -23.50 -8.09 -12.17
C ALA A 148 -23.34 -7.90 -10.65
N THR A 149 -24.44 -7.59 -9.96
CA THR A 149 -24.44 -7.40 -8.49
C THR A 149 -24.15 -8.70 -7.73
N GLU A 150 -24.63 -9.84 -8.23
CA GLU A 150 -24.36 -11.15 -7.63
C GLU A 150 -22.88 -11.51 -7.76
N ARG A 151 -22.26 -11.20 -8.91
CA ARG A 151 -20.81 -11.36 -9.10
C ARG A 151 -20.02 -10.49 -8.13
N ALA A 152 -20.44 -9.24 -7.89
CA ALA A 152 -19.81 -8.37 -6.89
C ALA A 152 -19.90 -8.96 -5.47
N ARG A 153 -21.07 -9.50 -5.10
CA ARG A 153 -21.28 -10.14 -3.78
C ARG A 153 -20.49 -11.43 -3.59
N ALA A 154 -20.18 -12.13 -4.69
CA ALA A 154 -19.39 -13.36 -4.69
C ALA A 154 -17.88 -13.11 -4.55
N VAL A 155 -17.41 -11.87 -4.71
CA VAL A 155 -16.00 -11.51 -4.45
C VAL A 155 -15.66 -11.85 -2.99
N PRO A 156 -14.59 -12.61 -2.73
CA PRO A 156 -14.16 -12.89 -1.37
C PRO A 156 -13.81 -11.60 -0.64
N ARG A 157 -14.14 -11.51 0.65
CA ARG A 157 -13.83 -10.32 1.44
C ARG A 157 -12.32 -10.15 1.59
N TRP A 158 -11.87 -8.90 1.63
CA TRP A 158 -10.46 -8.58 1.77
C TRP A 158 -9.89 -9.11 3.09
N GLU A 159 -10.63 -8.97 4.19
CA GLU A 159 -10.22 -9.47 5.52
C GLU A 159 -10.05 -10.99 5.60
N ASP A 160 -10.69 -11.74 4.70
CA ASP A 160 -10.72 -13.20 4.71
C ASP A 160 -9.57 -13.83 3.90
N GLN A 161 -8.76 -13.02 3.22
CA GLN A 161 -7.66 -13.49 2.36
C GLN A 161 -6.27 -13.19 2.96
N ASP A 162 -5.28 -14.04 2.64
CA ASP A 162 -3.88 -13.84 3.02
C ASP A 162 -3.09 -13.31 1.82
N PHE A 163 -3.07 -11.99 1.71
CA PHE A 163 -2.32 -11.32 0.64
C PHE A 163 -0.83 -11.19 0.95
N VAL A 164 -0.42 -11.25 2.22
CA VAL A 164 1.00 -11.17 2.60
C VAL A 164 1.77 -12.34 2.01
N ALA A 165 1.21 -13.55 2.10
CA ALA A 165 1.80 -14.74 1.49
C ALA A 165 1.82 -14.67 -0.05
N GLU A 166 0.87 -13.96 -0.67
CA GLU A 166 0.81 -13.78 -2.13
C GLU A 166 1.91 -12.83 -2.65
N VAL A 167 2.20 -11.76 -1.91
CA VAL A 167 3.10 -10.69 -2.39
C VAL A 167 4.56 -10.87 -1.99
N SER A 168 4.81 -11.60 -0.91
CA SER A 168 6.14 -11.73 -0.32
C SER A 168 7.06 -12.62 -1.17
N PRO A 169 8.37 -12.31 -1.29
CA PRO A 169 9.31 -13.14 -2.02
C PRO A 169 9.49 -14.50 -1.36
N ALA A 170 9.73 -15.52 -2.18
CA ALA A 170 10.01 -16.88 -1.70
C ALA A 170 11.45 -17.06 -1.18
N ALA A 171 12.38 -16.20 -1.60
CA ALA A 171 13.80 -16.30 -1.29
C ALA A 171 14.35 -14.99 -0.73
N VAL A 172 15.44 -15.11 0.03
CA VAL A 172 16.19 -13.96 0.53
C VAL A 172 16.83 -13.20 -0.64
N VAL A 173 16.72 -11.87 -0.62
CA VAL A 173 17.34 -11.00 -1.63
C VAL A 173 18.31 -10.04 -0.95
N GLU A 174 19.52 -9.95 -1.48
CA GLU A 174 20.59 -9.09 -0.95
C GLU A 174 20.82 -7.89 -1.87
N HIS A 175 20.92 -6.70 -1.28
CA HIS A 175 21.25 -5.46 -1.98
C HIS A 175 22.47 -4.81 -1.34
N GLY A 176 23.51 -4.56 -2.15
CA GLY A 176 24.80 -4.04 -1.69
C GLY A 176 25.70 -5.10 -1.04
N ALA A 177 25.57 -6.36 -1.43
CA ALA A 177 26.46 -7.41 -0.96
C ALA A 177 27.93 -7.05 -1.29
N GLY A 178 28.81 -7.15 -0.28
CA GLY A 178 30.23 -6.79 -0.40
C GLY A 178 30.55 -5.30 -0.29
N GLU A 179 29.56 -4.42 -0.21
CA GLU A 179 29.76 -3.00 0.03
C GLU A 179 29.97 -2.69 1.54
N PRO A 180 30.62 -1.57 1.90
CA PRO A 180 30.72 -1.16 3.30
C PRO A 180 29.35 -0.74 3.85
N GLY A 181 29.22 -0.75 5.18
CA GLY A 181 28.04 -0.25 5.90
C GLY A 181 27.28 -1.31 6.70
N PRO A 182 26.42 -0.86 7.63
CA PRO A 182 25.61 -1.76 8.45
C PRO A 182 24.61 -2.52 7.57
N LEU A 183 24.28 -3.75 7.97
CA LEU A 183 23.26 -4.54 7.30
C LEU A 183 21.91 -4.31 7.99
N VAL A 184 20.90 -3.94 7.20
CA VAL A 184 19.51 -3.86 7.64
C VAL A 184 18.74 -5.05 7.09
N ALA A 185 18.04 -5.78 7.95
CA ALA A 185 17.08 -6.79 7.53
C ALA A 185 15.72 -6.13 7.29
N ILE A 186 15.06 -6.44 6.17
CA ILE A 186 13.67 -6.07 5.92
C ILE A 186 12.86 -7.35 5.88
N VAL A 187 11.85 -7.49 6.74
CA VAL A 187 10.86 -8.57 6.58
C VAL A 187 9.79 -8.08 5.62
N ASP A 188 9.67 -8.77 4.49
CA ASP A 188 8.85 -8.37 3.34
C ASP A 188 7.43 -8.94 3.46
N TYR A 189 6.50 -8.05 3.79
CA TYR A 189 5.06 -8.31 3.78
C TYR A 189 4.35 -7.76 2.53
N GLY A 190 5.07 -7.22 1.56
CA GLY A 190 4.55 -6.40 0.46
C GLY A 190 5.41 -5.15 0.24
N LEU A 191 6.73 -5.35 0.15
CA LEU A 191 7.73 -4.30 0.10
C LEU A 191 7.67 -3.50 -1.20
N LYS A 192 7.64 -2.17 -1.05
CA LYS A 192 7.90 -1.25 -2.17
C LYS A 192 9.39 -1.08 -2.39
N ALA A 193 9.81 -1.19 -3.65
CA ALA A 193 11.21 -1.05 -4.08
C ALA A 193 11.85 0.26 -3.60
N ASN A 194 11.07 1.35 -3.49
CA ASN A 194 11.63 2.63 -3.06
C ASN A 194 12.05 2.68 -1.57
N ILE A 195 11.59 1.75 -0.74
CA ILE A 195 12.09 1.59 0.65
C ILE A 195 13.54 1.09 0.61
N VAL A 196 13.81 0.05 -0.19
CA VAL A 196 15.18 -0.44 -0.42
C VAL A 196 16.05 0.68 -0.97
N ARG A 197 15.59 1.39 -2.02
CA ARG A 197 16.33 2.52 -2.59
C ARG A 197 16.62 3.61 -1.56
N SER A 198 15.65 3.92 -0.69
CA SER A 198 15.79 4.96 0.35
C SER A 198 16.81 4.60 1.43
N LEU A 199 16.88 3.33 1.82
CA LEU A 199 17.87 2.82 2.75
C LEU A 199 19.26 2.77 2.09
N ARG A 200 19.36 2.20 0.87
CA ARG A 200 20.63 2.09 0.13
C ARG A 200 21.29 3.46 -0.12
N ARG A 201 20.50 4.50 -0.40
CA ARG A 201 21.00 5.90 -0.52
C ARG A 201 21.68 6.43 0.75
N ARG A 202 21.41 5.83 1.90
CA ARG A 202 22.00 6.18 3.21
C ARG A 202 23.17 5.28 3.59
N GLY A 203 23.69 4.49 2.64
CA GLY A 203 24.91 3.70 2.83
C GLY A 203 24.75 2.43 3.65
N VAL A 204 23.52 1.93 3.85
CA VAL A 204 23.29 0.63 4.51
C VAL A 204 23.13 -0.47 3.47
N ARG A 205 23.57 -1.69 3.77
CA ARG A 205 23.22 -2.90 3.02
C ARG A 205 21.83 -3.37 3.41
N VAL A 206 21.14 -4.05 2.50
CA VAL A 206 19.77 -4.51 2.74
C VAL A 206 19.65 -6.00 2.44
N ARG A 207 19.17 -6.78 3.42
CA ARG A 207 18.74 -8.16 3.27
C ARG A 207 17.21 -8.20 3.35
N VAL A 208 16.55 -8.48 2.25
CA VAL A 208 15.10 -8.68 2.20
C VAL A 208 14.80 -10.14 2.52
N LEU A 209 14.06 -10.35 3.60
CA LEU A 209 13.65 -11.64 4.12
C LEU A 209 12.17 -11.91 3.75
N PRO A 210 11.80 -13.16 3.43
CA PRO A 210 10.40 -13.54 3.24
C PRO A 210 9.53 -13.25 4.47
N HIS A 211 8.21 -13.15 4.30
CA HIS A 211 7.23 -12.99 5.38
C HIS A 211 7.26 -14.13 6.41
N THR A 212 7.81 -15.28 6.04
CA THR A 212 7.98 -16.47 6.88
C THR A 212 9.28 -16.45 7.70
N ALA A 213 10.08 -15.40 7.60
CA ALA A 213 11.34 -15.29 8.31
C ALA A 213 11.16 -15.42 9.83
N THR A 214 12.13 -16.03 10.48
CA THR A 214 12.14 -16.24 11.93
C THR A 214 12.83 -15.09 12.64
N ALA A 215 12.64 -15.00 13.96
CA ALA A 215 13.40 -14.05 14.78
C ALA A 215 14.92 -14.29 14.67
N ALA A 216 15.37 -15.53 14.48
CA ALA A 216 16.78 -15.84 14.30
C ALA A 216 17.35 -15.26 12.99
N ASP A 217 16.55 -15.24 11.92
CA ASP A 217 16.94 -14.64 10.64
C ASP A 217 17.00 -13.11 10.75
N ALA A 218 16.00 -12.50 11.38
CA ALA A 218 15.92 -11.03 11.54
C ALA A 218 16.91 -10.48 12.57
N LEU A 219 17.34 -11.29 13.54
CA LEU A 219 18.28 -10.91 14.62
C LEU A 219 19.65 -11.59 14.48
N SER A 220 20.02 -12.00 13.27
CA SER A 220 21.35 -12.56 13.01
C SER A 220 22.45 -11.58 13.44
N SER A 221 23.62 -12.10 13.81
CA SER A 221 24.69 -11.30 14.43
C SER A 221 25.23 -10.18 13.54
N ASP A 222 25.07 -10.28 12.22
CA ASP A 222 25.49 -9.27 11.23
C ASP A 222 24.43 -8.19 10.97
N VAL A 223 23.18 -8.38 11.41
CA VAL A 223 22.08 -7.41 11.23
C VAL A 223 22.18 -6.33 12.29
N ALA A 224 22.21 -5.07 11.84
CA ALA A 224 22.32 -3.88 12.67
C ALA A 224 20.94 -3.29 13.05
N GLY A 225 19.92 -3.49 12.22
CA GLY A 225 18.55 -3.04 12.46
C GLY A 225 17.55 -3.78 11.58
N VAL A 226 16.27 -3.72 11.98
CA VAL A 226 15.17 -4.43 11.33
C VAL A 226 14.13 -3.43 10.83
N VAL A 227 13.64 -3.64 9.61
CA VAL A 227 12.47 -2.95 9.06
C VAL A 227 11.36 -3.96 8.85
N LEU A 228 10.15 -3.64 9.30
CA LEU A 228 8.95 -4.36 8.93
C LEU A 228 8.24 -3.56 7.84
N SER A 229 8.16 -4.14 6.65
CA SER A 229 7.68 -3.42 5.47
C SER A 229 6.17 -3.10 5.54
N PRO A 230 5.68 -2.23 4.64
CA PRO A 230 4.28 -2.21 4.27
C PRO A 230 3.81 -3.56 3.73
N GLY A 231 2.50 -3.66 3.52
CA GLY A 231 1.90 -4.80 2.88
C GLY A 231 0.37 -4.72 2.89
N PRO A 232 -0.28 -5.62 2.16
CA PRO A 232 -1.73 -5.78 2.16
C PRO A 232 -2.21 -6.57 3.40
N GLY A 233 -3.52 -6.64 3.58
CA GLY A 233 -4.18 -7.51 4.55
C GLY A 233 -4.36 -6.91 5.96
N ASP A 234 -5.07 -7.66 6.80
CA ASP A 234 -5.41 -7.24 8.16
C ASP A 234 -4.35 -7.71 9.18
N PRO A 235 -3.70 -6.80 9.92
CA PRO A 235 -2.73 -7.15 10.96
C PRO A 235 -3.30 -8.04 12.07
N ALA A 236 -4.63 -8.07 12.27
CA ALA A 236 -5.27 -8.95 13.24
C ALA A 236 -5.04 -10.45 12.94
N ARG A 237 -4.71 -10.79 11.69
CA ARG A 237 -4.44 -12.18 11.24
C ARG A 237 -2.95 -12.54 11.24
N LEU A 238 -2.08 -11.58 11.55
CA LEU A 238 -0.62 -11.72 11.40
C LEU A 238 0.07 -12.11 12.70
N ALA A 239 -0.36 -13.22 13.32
CA ALA A 239 0.22 -13.69 14.60
C ALA A 239 1.73 -13.96 14.51
N GLY A 240 2.21 -14.51 13.37
CA GLY A 240 3.63 -14.72 13.11
C GLY A 240 4.44 -13.42 13.07
N PRO A 241 4.10 -12.46 12.18
CA PRO A 241 4.70 -11.14 12.16
C PRO A 241 4.69 -10.41 13.51
N VAL A 242 3.58 -10.51 14.28
CA VAL A 242 3.48 -9.92 15.62
C VAL A 242 4.46 -10.58 16.61
N ALA A 243 4.61 -11.90 16.56
CA ALA A 243 5.58 -12.61 17.39
C ALA A 243 7.03 -12.23 17.04
N LEU A 244 7.35 -12.10 15.74
CA LEU A 244 8.65 -11.63 15.29
C LEU A 244 8.92 -10.20 15.76
N ALA A 245 7.96 -9.29 15.62
CA ALA A 245 8.09 -7.92 16.10
C ALA A 245 8.34 -7.85 17.61
N ARG A 246 7.64 -8.67 18.42
CA ARG A 246 7.93 -8.79 19.87
C ARG A 246 9.36 -9.22 20.14
N ALA A 247 9.84 -10.27 19.46
CA ALA A 247 11.21 -10.73 19.64
C ALA A 247 12.26 -9.65 19.29
N VAL A 248 12.00 -8.84 18.25
CA VAL A 248 12.88 -7.72 17.88
C VAL A 248 12.86 -6.59 18.93
N ILE A 249 11.67 -6.27 19.47
CA ILE A 249 11.51 -5.29 20.56
C ILE A 249 12.26 -5.77 21.81
N ASP A 250 12.05 -7.02 22.23
CA ASP A 250 12.69 -7.60 23.42
C ASP A 250 14.22 -7.66 23.30
N ALA A 251 14.74 -7.82 22.08
CA ALA A 251 16.16 -7.77 21.80
C ALA A 251 16.76 -6.34 21.82
N GLY A 252 15.93 -5.30 21.93
CA GLY A 252 16.36 -3.89 21.96
C GLY A 252 17.00 -3.41 20.65
N ARG A 253 16.71 -4.09 19.53
CA ARG A 253 17.31 -3.81 18.23
C ARG A 253 16.63 -2.59 17.58
N PRO A 254 17.35 -1.72 16.84
CA PRO A 254 16.72 -0.69 16.01
C PRO A 254 15.64 -1.28 15.12
N LEU A 255 14.43 -0.73 15.22
CA LEU A 255 13.26 -1.25 14.55
C LEU A 255 12.46 -0.11 13.91
N LEU A 256 12.21 -0.23 12.61
CA LEU A 256 11.33 0.64 11.85
C LEU A 256 10.13 -0.14 11.32
N GLY A 257 8.92 0.21 11.75
CA GLY A 257 7.68 -0.33 11.19
C GLY A 257 7.01 0.67 10.24
N ILE A 258 6.69 0.26 9.01
CA ILE A 258 6.05 1.13 8.01
C ILE A 258 4.71 0.54 7.59
N CYS A 259 3.64 1.33 7.61
CA CYS A 259 2.28 0.93 7.24
C CYS A 259 1.83 -0.35 7.95
N LEU A 260 1.77 -1.51 7.27
CA LEU A 260 1.50 -2.79 7.92
C LEU A 260 2.51 -3.10 9.04
N GLY A 261 3.79 -2.79 8.84
CA GLY A 261 4.81 -2.91 9.87
C GLY A 261 4.53 -2.04 11.11
N HIS A 262 3.95 -0.85 10.93
CA HIS A 262 3.51 -0.01 12.06
C HIS A 262 2.40 -0.70 12.86
N GLN A 263 1.43 -1.29 12.17
CA GLN A 263 0.32 -1.99 12.80
C GLN A 263 0.78 -3.26 13.53
N VAL A 264 1.68 -4.04 12.91
CA VAL A 264 2.29 -5.23 13.50
C VAL A 264 3.05 -4.89 14.78
N VAL A 265 3.85 -3.81 14.77
CA VAL A 265 4.54 -3.33 15.99
C VAL A 265 3.55 -2.82 17.03
N GLY A 266 2.49 -2.10 16.63
CA GLY A 266 1.42 -1.69 17.55
C GLY A 266 0.78 -2.87 18.27
N ARG A 267 0.47 -3.95 17.54
CA ARG A 267 -0.05 -5.21 18.11
C ARG A 267 0.98 -5.92 19.00
N ALA A 268 2.25 -5.89 18.61
CA ALA A 268 3.34 -6.43 19.41
C ALA A 268 3.46 -5.70 20.76
N ALA A 269 3.30 -4.37 20.75
CA ALA A 269 3.26 -3.48 21.90
C ALA A 269 1.97 -3.58 22.73
N GLY A 270 0.99 -4.38 22.30
CA GLY A 270 -0.26 -4.62 23.01
C GLY A 270 -1.42 -3.68 22.68
N ALA A 271 -1.32 -2.86 21.63
CA ALA A 271 -2.44 -2.08 21.13
C ALA A 271 -3.41 -2.94 20.31
N ASP A 272 -4.66 -2.48 20.22
CA ASP A 272 -5.64 -2.95 19.25
C ASP A 272 -5.48 -2.27 17.90
N THR A 273 -5.98 -2.93 16.86
CA THR A 273 -6.13 -2.38 15.51
C THR A 273 -7.60 -2.42 15.11
N ARG A 274 -8.02 -1.45 14.28
CA ARG A 274 -9.38 -1.43 13.74
C ARG A 274 -9.38 -0.97 12.30
N ARG A 275 -10.31 -1.51 11.51
CA ARG A 275 -10.55 -1.07 10.14
C ARG A 275 -11.10 0.36 10.14
N LEU A 276 -10.53 1.19 9.27
CA LEU A 276 -11.06 2.49 8.90
C LEU A 276 -12.33 2.31 8.07
N ARG A 277 -13.09 3.39 7.94
CA ARG A 277 -14.34 3.34 7.18
C ARG A 277 -14.13 3.20 5.67
N PHE A 278 -13.11 3.87 5.12
CA PHE A 278 -12.75 3.86 3.70
C PHE A 278 -11.22 3.99 3.49
N GLY A 279 -10.46 3.73 4.55
CA GLY A 279 -9.01 3.87 4.59
C GLY A 279 -8.48 5.27 4.27
N HIS A 280 -7.15 5.36 4.18
CA HIS A 280 -6.43 6.52 3.71
C HIS A 280 -5.61 6.15 2.47
N HIS A 281 -5.96 6.75 1.33
CA HIS A 281 -5.31 6.48 0.05
C HIS A 281 -5.09 7.79 -0.70
N GLY A 282 -3.84 8.25 -0.74
CA GLY A 282 -3.53 9.56 -1.32
C GLY A 282 -2.15 10.07 -0.96
N ALA A 283 -1.79 11.19 -1.56
CA ALA A 283 -0.48 11.82 -1.41
C ALA A 283 -0.55 13.22 -0.78
N ASN A 284 -1.62 13.51 -0.04
CA ASN A 284 -1.91 14.83 0.52
C ASN A 284 -2.32 14.78 2.00
N HIS A 285 -1.99 13.71 2.73
CA HIS A 285 -2.45 13.52 4.11
C HIS A 285 -1.55 14.28 5.09
N PRO A 286 -2.08 15.25 5.85
CA PRO A 286 -1.31 16.02 6.82
C PRO A 286 -1.11 15.24 8.11
N VAL A 287 0.14 15.00 8.48
CA VAL A 287 0.52 14.31 9.72
C VAL A 287 1.34 15.24 10.60
N ARG A 288 0.95 15.36 11.87
CA ARG A 288 1.65 16.17 12.86
C ARG A 288 2.47 15.30 13.79
N ASP A 289 3.75 15.61 13.91
CA ASP A 289 4.63 15.09 14.96
C ASP A 289 4.30 15.79 16.29
N LEU A 290 3.96 15.00 17.30
CA LEU A 290 3.48 15.50 18.60
C LEU A 290 4.59 16.08 19.48
N ASP A 291 5.85 15.69 19.24
CA ASP A 291 6.99 16.18 20.03
C ASP A 291 7.43 17.56 19.57
N THR A 292 7.44 17.76 18.25
CA THR A 292 7.97 18.97 17.61
C THR A 292 6.88 19.95 17.17
N GLY A 293 5.66 19.47 16.98
CA GLY A 293 4.57 20.23 16.34
C GLY A 293 4.72 20.37 14.83
N TYR A 294 5.77 19.81 14.23
CA TYR A 294 6.01 19.86 12.78
C TYR A 294 4.94 19.08 12.02
N VAL A 295 4.51 19.60 10.87
CA VAL A 295 3.50 18.96 10.01
C VAL A 295 4.13 18.58 8.70
N GLN A 296 3.94 17.34 8.30
CA GLN A 296 4.38 16.77 7.03
C GLN A 296 3.17 16.45 6.16
N VAL A 297 3.30 16.62 4.85
CA VAL A 297 2.36 16.00 3.91
C VAL A 297 2.89 14.60 3.60
N THR A 298 2.03 13.59 3.67
CA THR A 298 2.43 12.18 3.58
C THR A 298 1.65 11.43 2.50
N ALA A 299 2.28 10.38 1.98
CA ALA A 299 1.65 9.38 1.14
C ALA A 299 1.05 8.26 2.01
N GLN A 300 -0.22 7.93 1.81
CA GLN A 300 -0.93 6.93 2.60
C GLN A 300 -1.62 5.91 1.70
N ASN A 301 -1.59 4.66 2.16
CA ASN A 301 -2.26 3.52 1.56
C ASN A 301 -2.53 2.47 2.65
N HIS A 302 -3.62 2.63 3.41
CA HIS A 302 -3.99 1.68 4.45
C HIS A 302 -5.49 1.71 4.80
N GLU A 303 -6.02 0.52 5.14
CA GLU A 303 -7.41 0.31 5.57
C GLU A 303 -7.55 0.15 7.08
N VAL A 304 -6.44 0.02 7.81
CA VAL A 304 -6.42 -0.29 9.25
C VAL A 304 -5.59 0.75 9.98
N GLN A 305 -5.98 1.07 11.21
CA GLN A 305 -5.24 1.96 12.11
C GLN A 305 -4.94 1.24 13.43
N VAL A 306 -3.87 1.65 14.10
CA VAL A 306 -3.63 1.35 15.52
C VAL A 306 -4.54 2.23 16.38
N VAL A 307 -5.15 1.64 17.42
CA VAL A 307 -6.00 2.34 18.38
C VAL A 307 -5.14 2.83 19.55
N GLY A 308 -4.69 4.09 19.47
CA GLY A 308 -3.72 4.65 20.42
C GLY A 308 -4.13 4.59 21.89
N GLU A 309 -5.43 4.70 22.21
CA GLU A 309 -5.91 4.65 23.61
C GLU A 309 -5.75 3.28 24.26
N THR A 310 -5.54 2.22 23.47
CA THR A 310 -5.39 0.84 23.96
C THR A 310 -3.95 0.46 24.29
N LEU A 311 -2.97 1.36 24.01
CA LEU A 311 -1.58 1.11 24.35
C LEU A 311 -1.39 0.91 25.87
N PRO A 312 -0.70 -0.16 26.31
CA PRO A 312 -0.37 -0.35 27.71
C PRO A 312 0.48 0.80 28.26
N ARG A 313 0.05 1.40 29.38
CA ARG A 313 0.74 2.55 30.00
C ARG A 313 2.19 2.26 30.40
N ASN A 314 2.51 1.01 30.68
CA ASN A 314 3.83 0.52 31.07
C ASN A 314 4.57 -0.19 29.93
N GLY A 315 4.09 -0.12 28.68
CA GLY A 315 4.67 -0.80 27.52
C GLY A 315 5.79 -0.04 26.80
N GLY A 316 6.21 1.12 27.32
CA GLY A 316 7.29 1.95 26.76
C GLY A 316 6.96 2.69 25.45
N PHE A 317 5.89 2.31 24.75
CA PHE A 317 5.42 2.99 23.54
C PHE A 317 4.49 4.16 23.84
N ARG A 318 4.58 5.20 23.01
CA ARG A 318 3.63 6.32 22.97
C ARG A 318 3.26 6.66 21.53
N VAL A 319 2.09 7.25 21.36
CA VAL A 319 1.71 7.92 20.09
C VAL A 319 2.68 9.08 19.87
N SER A 320 3.32 9.09 18.71
CA SER A 320 4.28 10.13 18.31
C SER A 320 3.74 11.03 17.21
N GLN A 321 2.82 10.53 16.38
CA GLN A 321 2.25 11.29 15.27
C GLN A 321 0.77 11.00 15.11
N VAL A 322 0.03 12.00 14.62
CA VAL A 322 -1.42 11.91 14.38
C VAL A 322 -1.81 12.55 13.05
N ASN A 323 -2.85 12.01 12.43
CA ASN A 323 -3.45 12.58 11.23
C ASN A 323 -4.25 13.83 11.61
N LEU A 324 -4.05 14.94 10.92
CA LEU A 324 -4.78 16.19 11.21
C LEU A 324 -6.21 16.21 10.65
N ASN A 325 -6.58 15.31 9.73
CA ASN A 325 -7.93 15.24 9.19
C ASN A 325 -8.91 14.53 10.14
N ASP A 326 -8.48 13.44 10.79
CA ASP A 326 -9.37 12.57 11.57
C ASP A 326 -8.84 12.16 12.95
N GLY A 327 -7.62 12.55 13.31
CA GLY A 327 -7.01 12.25 14.60
C GLY A 327 -6.49 10.81 14.75
N SER A 328 -6.51 10.00 13.70
CA SER A 328 -5.96 8.63 13.73
C SER A 328 -4.46 8.63 14.05
N VAL A 329 -3.98 7.52 14.61
CA VAL A 329 -2.57 7.32 14.96
C VAL A 329 -1.75 7.12 13.69
N GLU A 330 -0.70 7.92 13.53
CA GLU A 330 0.17 7.89 12.35
C GLU A 330 1.61 7.49 12.67
N GLY A 331 1.94 7.32 13.95
CA GLY A 331 3.24 6.80 14.35
C GLY A 331 3.37 6.52 15.83
N LEU A 332 4.21 5.55 16.17
CA LEU A 332 4.58 5.20 17.54
C LEU A 332 6.08 5.37 17.74
N ARG A 333 6.49 5.74 18.95
CA ARG A 333 7.90 5.73 19.37
C ARG A 333 8.03 5.03 20.72
N HIS A 334 9.07 4.23 20.88
CA HIS A 334 9.46 3.71 22.18
C HIS A 334 10.23 4.79 22.96
N ALA A 335 10.04 4.87 24.27
CA ALA A 335 10.66 5.89 25.12
C ALA A 335 12.18 5.70 25.29
N GLU A 336 12.63 4.44 25.31
CA GLU A 336 14.01 4.07 25.66
C GLU A 336 14.76 3.30 24.56
N LEU A 337 14.04 2.67 23.62
CA LEU A 337 14.61 1.77 22.62
C LEU A 337 14.61 2.50 21.28
N PRO A 338 15.54 2.17 20.35
CA PRO A 338 15.62 2.77 19.02
C PRO A 338 14.49 2.28 18.09
N ILE A 339 13.23 2.46 18.50
CA ILE A 339 12.05 1.94 17.81
C ILE A 339 11.13 3.09 17.45
N GLU A 340 10.89 3.24 16.15
CA GLU A 340 9.95 4.20 15.58
C GLU A 340 9.07 3.48 14.54
N THR A 341 7.80 3.85 14.46
CA THR A 341 6.92 3.33 13.42
C THR A 341 6.07 4.44 12.83
N VAL A 342 5.72 4.30 11.56
CA VAL A 342 4.90 5.26 10.82
C VAL A 342 3.83 4.53 10.01
N GLN A 343 2.59 5.02 10.05
CA GLN A 343 1.46 4.41 9.36
C GLN A 343 1.43 4.78 7.87
N TYR A 344 2.01 5.93 7.51
CA TYR A 344 2.19 6.40 6.14
C TYR A 344 3.47 5.82 5.50
N HIS A 345 3.69 6.17 4.24
CA HIS A 345 4.81 5.73 3.40
C HIS A 345 5.88 6.83 3.32
N PRO A 346 6.94 6.80 4.17
CA PRO A 346 7.98 7.83 4.18
C PRO A 346 8.82 7.84 2.89
N GLU A 347 8.79 6.74 2.13
CA GLU A 347 9.43 6.64 0.82
C GLU A 347 8.66 7.36 -0.30
N GLY A 348 7.44 7.83 -0.05
CA GLY A 348 6.56 8.37 -1.08
C GLY A 348 6.28 7.33 -2.17
N ALA A 349 6.62 7.66 -3.42
CA ALA A 349 6.54 6.75 -4.58
C ALA A 349 5.17 6.03 -4.69
N PRO A 350 4.08 6.79 -4.96
CA PRO A 350 4.10 8.22 -5.26
C PRO A 350 3.88 9.09 -4.03
N GLY A 351 4.11 10.40 -4.19
CA GLY A 351 3.78 11.40 -3.19
C GLY A 351 4.98 12.18 -2.64
N PRO A 352 4.74 13.03 -1.62
CA PRO A 352 5.73 13.96 -1.10
C PRO A 352 6.92 13.26 -0.44
N LEU A 353 8.05 13.96 -0.40
CA LEU A 353 9.29 13.49 0.20
C LEU A 353 9.54 14.06 1.61
N ASP A 354 8.54 14.73 2.18
CA ASP A 354 8.62 15.44 3.46
C ASP A 354 9.03 14.51 4.62
N ALA A 355 8.73 13.22 4.51
CA ALA A 355 8.92 12.22 5.56
C ALA A 355 10.22 11.39 5.45
N LEU A 356 11.12 11.72 4.51
CA LEU A 356 12.37 10.98 4.31
C LEU A 356 13.26 10.89 5.56
N ALA A 357 13.16 11.86 6.48
CA ALA A 357 13.91 11.90 7.73
C ALA A 357 13.67 10.69 8.65
N VAL A 358 12.57 9.95 8.45
CA VAL A 358 12.31 8.68 9.15
C VAL A 358 13.45 7.66 8.88
N PHE A 359 13.91 7.57 7.62
CA PHE A 359 15.01 6.67 7.27
C PHE A 359 16.35 7.16 7.84
N ASP A 360 16.58 8.48 7.90
CA ASP A 360 17.81 9.04 8.48
C ASP A 360 17.93 8.68 9.97
N ARG A 361 16.85 8.83 10.74
CA ARG A 361 16.83 8.45 12.16
C ARG A 361 17.04 6.96 12.37
N PHE A 362 16.40 6.12 11.56
CA PHE A 362 16.58 4.67 11.63
C PHE A 362 18.01 4.24 11.33
N VAL A 363 18.62 4.75 10.25
CA VAL A 363 20.00 4.41 9.89
C VAL A 363 21.00 4.92 10.93
N ALA A 364 20.79 6.11 11.49
CA ALA A 364 21.61 6.63 12.57
C ALA A 364 21.58 5.73 13.81
N ALA A 365 20.44 5.08 14.11
CA ALA A 365 20.34 4.13 15.22
C ALA A 365 20.97 2.76 14.93
N CYS A 366 21.25 2.44 13.65
CA CYS A 366 21.90 1.19 13.23
C CYS A 366 23.44 1.29 13.19
N SER A 367 24.00 2.49 13.42
CA SER A 367 25.43 2.77 13.41
C SER A 367 25.94 2.92 14.83
#